data_AF-A0A5C3K9U6-F1
#
_entry.id   AF-A0A5C3K9U6-F1
#
_cell.length_a   1.000
_cell.length_b   1.000
_cell.length_c   1.000
_cell.angle_alpha   90.00
_cell.angle_beta   90.00
_cell.angle_gamma   90.00
#
_symmetry.space_group_name_H-M   'P 1'
#
loop_
_entity.id
_entity.type
_entity.pdbx_description
1 polymer ?
#
loop_
_entity_poly.entity_id
_entity_poly.type
_entity_poly.pdbx_seq_one_letter_code
_entity_poly.pdbx_strand_id
1 'polypeptide(L)'
;CGTVKVWALFAKSESPTKILKFLHNVFPKPHSHPDFICIDKACLVLRTVTQNPDWKYWLDTSHFIVDTYHYNNHKDSDKLCQKFCNPALDDGSQPNLVIVAQ
;
A
#
# COMPACT_ATOMS: atom_id res chain seq x y z
N CYS A 1 -5.18 11.59 -9.80
CA CYS A 1 -4.51 10.83 -10.87
C CYS A 1 -3.28 10.13 -10.28
N GLY A 2 -2.99 8.88 -10.67
CA GLY A 2 -1.77 8.18 -10.26
C GLY A 2 -0.68 8.33 -11.31
N THR A 3 0.56 8.55 -10.90
CA THR A 3 1.74 8.59 -11.80
C THR A 3 2.69 7.46 -11.42
N VAL A 4 3.21 6.76 -12.42
CA VAL A 4 4.26 5.76 -12.21
C VAL A 4 5.50 6.46 -11.66
N LYS A 5 5.88 6.12 -10.41
CA LYS A 5 7.10 6.65 -9.79
C LYS A 5 8.33 5.83 -10.13
N VAL A 6 8.20 4.50 -10.15
CA VAL A 6 9.27 3.55 -10.42
C VAL A 6 8.73 2.26 -11.02
N TRP A 7 9.61 1.48 -11.65
CA TRP A 7 9.30 0.17 -12.21
C TRP A 7 10.53 -0.76 -12.10
N ALA A 8 10.29 -2.07 -12.02
CA ALA A 8 11.33 -3.09 -12.06
C ALA A 8 10.76 -4.41 -12.59
N LEU A 9 11.61 -5.19 -13.26
CA LEU A 9 11.27 -6.55 -13.71
C LEU A 9 11.85 -7.59 -12.74
N PHE A 10 11.01 -8.51 -12.27
CA PHE A 10 11.42 -9.59 -11.35
C PHE A 10 11.66 -10.91 -12.10
N ALA A 11 12.90 -11.15 -12.53
CA ALA A 11 13.29 -12.26 -13.43
C ALA A 11 12.96 -13.70 -12.98
N LYS A 12 12.53 -13.92 -11.73
CA LYS A 12 12.19 -15.27 -11.20
C LYS A 12 10.86 -15.30 -10.46
N SER A 13 10.68 -14.34 -9.55
CA SER A 13 9.45 -14.22 -8.79
C SER A 13 9.33 -12.81 -8.26
N GLU A 14 8.13 -12.27 -8.37
CA GLU A 14 7.69 -11.06 -7.69
C GLU A 14 7.09 -11.48 -6.35
N SER A 15 7.96 -11.76 -5.37
CA SER A 15 7.55 -12.13 -4.01
C SER A 15 7.44 -10.90 -3.11
N PRO A 16 6.62 -10.93 -2.04
CA PRO A 16 6.43 -9.79 -1.14
C PRO A 16 7.74 -9.20 -0.61
N THR A 17 8.68 -10.04 -0.17
CA THR A 17 9.98 -9.59 0.33
C THR A 17 10.85 -8.95 -0.75
N LYS A 18 10.76 -9.42 -2.00
CA LYS A 18 11.50 -8.80 -3.12
C LYS A 18 10.91 -7.44 -3.48
N ILE A 19 9.58 -7.31 -3.45
CA ILE A 19 8.90 -6.02 -3.60
C ILE A 19 9.34 -5.05 -2.49
N LEU A 20 9.32 -5.48 -1.22
CA LEU A 20 9.75 -4.63 -0.09
C LEU A 20 11.20 -4.17 -0.21
N LYS A 21 12.11 -5.07 -0.60
CA LYS A 21 13.51 -4.71 -0.88
C LYS A 21 13.62 -3.71 -2.03
N PHE A 22 12.84 -3.89 -3.09
CA PHE A 22 12.79 -2.93 -4.19
C PHE A 22 12.29 -1.55 -3.73
N LEU A 23 11.18 -1.51 -2.99
CA LEU A 23 10.63 -0.27 -2.43
C LEU A 23 11.65 0.43 -1.52
N HIS A 24 12.33 -0.31 -0.65
CA HIS A 24 13.37 0.25 0.22
C HIS A 24 14.58 0.78 -0.55
N ASN A 25 14.99 0.10 -1.63
CA ASN A 25 16.10 0.58 -2.47
C ASN A 25 15.74 1.88 -3.20
N VAL A 26 14.48 2.04 -3.61
CA VAL A 26 14.00 3.24 -4.30
C VAL A 26 13.74 4.39 -3.32
N PHE A 27 13.10 4.08 -2.19
CA PHE A 27 12.68 5.04 -1.16
C PHE A 27 13.33 4.66 0.17
N PRO A 28 14.64 4.91 0.34
CA PRO A 28 15.38 4.42 1.50
C PRO A 28 15.07 5.19 2.80
N LYS A 29 14.40 6.34 2.70
CA LYS A 29 14.12 7.22 3.85
C LYS A 29 12.62 7.40 4.03
N PRO A 30 12.11 7.47 5.27
CA PRO A 30 10.67 7.65 5.54
C PRO A 30 10.04 8.83 4.80
N HIS A 31 10.72 9.98 4.72
CA HIS A 31 10.21 11.17 4.01
C HIS A 31 10.21 11.02 2.47
N SER A 32 10.86 10.00 1.92
CA SER A 32 10.83 9.69 0.49
C SER A 32 9.71 8.72 0.13
N HIS A 33 9.05 8.12 1.12
CA HIS A 33 8.01 7.15 0.87
C HIS A 33 6.80 7.80 0.20
N PRO A 34 6.18 7.15 -0.80
CA PRO A 34 4.88 7.57 -1.30
C PRO A 34 3.81 7.40 -0.22
N ASP A 35 2.88 8.36 -0.11
CA ASP A 35 1.72 8.23 0.78
C ASP A 35 0.86 7.02 0.39
N PHE A 36 0.76 6.73 -0.91
CA PHE A 36 0.01 5.62 -1.48
C PHE A 36 0.85 4.76 -2.41
N ILE A 37 0.80 3.46 -2.20
CA ILE A 37 1.45 2.46 -3.03
C ILE A 37 0.37 1.57 -3.63
N CYS A 38 0.16 1.67 -4.93
CA CYS A 38 -0.77 0.84 -5.70
C CYS A 38 0.02 -0.21 -6.48
N ILE A 39 -0.10 -1.48 -6.08
CA ILE A 39 0.53 -2.63 -6.73
C ILE A 39 -0.44 -3.83 -6.68
N ASP A 40 -0.38 -4.71 -7.67
CA ASP A 40 -1.24 -5.90 -7.78
C ASP A 40 -1.21 -6.79 -6.52
N LYS A 41 -0.05 -6.90 -5.88
CA LYS A 41 0.17 -7.75 -4.69
C LYS A 41 0.11 -7.01 -3.35
N ALA A 42 -0.54 -5.84 -3.29
CA ALA A 42 -0.51 -4.96 -2.13
C ALA A 42 -0.93 -5.67 -0.83
N CYS A 43 -2.02 -6.45 -0.82
CA CYS A 43 -2.45 -7.17 0.38
C CYS A 43 -1.44 -8.22 0.87
N LEU A 44 -0.76 -8.92 -0.05
CA LEU A 44 0.28 -9.91 0.32
C LEU A 44 1.53 -9.22 0.87
N VAL A 45 1.90 -8.09 0.28
CA VAL A 45 2.98 -7.24 0.78
C VAL A 45 2.65 -6.70 2.16
N LEU A 46 1.44 -6.17 2.34
CA LEU A 46 0.95 -5.63 3.60
C LEU A 46 0.96 -6.69 4.71
N ARG A 47 0.47 -7.92 4.43
CA ARG A 47 0.56 -9.04 5.38
C ARG A 47 2.01 -9.31 5.79
N THR A 48 2.93 -9.34 4.83
CA THR A 48 4.36 -9.52 5.09
C THR A 48 4.93 -8.39 5.96
N VAL A 49 4.56 -7.14 5.69
CA VAL A 49 4.95 -5.97 6.50
C VAL A 49 4.47 -6.13 7.95
N THR A 50 3.22 -6.54 8.15
CA THR A 50 2.63 -6.63 9.50
C THR A 50 3.20 -7.76 10.34
N GLN A 51 3.68 -8.81 9.69
CA GLN A 51 4.25 -10.00 10.32
C GLN A 51 5.75 -9.88 10.59
N ASN A 52 6.44 -8.91 9.97
CA ASN A 52 7.87 -8.76 10.07
C ASN A 52 8.25 -7.39 10.66
N PRO A 53 8.83 -7.35 11.88
CA PRO A 53 9.22 -6.11 12.55
C PRO A 53 10.11 -5.19 11.71
N ASP A 54 10.99 -5.76 10.87
CA ASP A 54 11.94 -4.99 10.06
C ASP A 54 11.24 -4.11 9.04
N TRP A 55 10.00 -4.42 8.65
CA TRP A 55 9.26 -3.69 7.63
C TRP A 55 8.14 -2.82 8.21
N LYS A 56 7.86 -2.92 9.51
CA LYS A 56 6.66 -2.33 10.12
C LYS A 56 6.59 -0.80 9.99
N TYR A 57 7.74 -0.13 9.88
CA TYR A 57 7.85 1.32 9.68
C TYR A 57 7.19 1.82 8.38
N TRP A 58 6.96 0.95 7.40
CA TRP A 58 6.20 1.31 6.20
C TRP A 58 4.75 1.68 6.51
N LEU A 59 4.17 1.13 7.58
CA LEU A 59 2.78 1.43 7.98
C LEU A 59 2.62 2.83 8.58
N ASP A 60 3.72 3.48 8.98
CA ASP A 60 3.70 4.82 9.56
C ASP A 60 3.67 5.92 8.49
N THR A 61 3.98 5.56 7.25
CA THR A 61 4.27 6.52 6.16
C THR A 61 3.54 6.22 4.86
N SER A 62 3.10 4.98 4.65
CA SER A 62 2.48 4.56 3.39
C SER A 62 1.26 3.68 3.59
N HIS A 63 0.26 3.90 2.73
CA HIS A 63 -0.90 3.04 2.58
C HIS A 63 -0.73 2.15 1.34
N PHE A 64 -1.03 0.85 1.49
CA PHE A 64 -0.95 -0.15 0.42
C PHE A 64 -2.33 -0.35 -0.18
N ILE A 65 -2.72 0.57 -1.08
CA ILE A 65 -4.07 0.60 -1.66
C ILE A 65 -4.27 -0.48 -2.72
N VAL A 66 -5.50 -0.96 -2.81
CA VAL A 66 -5.96 -1.87 -3.87
C VAL A 66 -7.11 -1.23 -4.63
N ASP A 67 -7.40 -1.74 -5.82
CA ASP A 67 -8.58 -1.31 -6.55
C ASP A 67 -9.88 -1.69 -5.82
N THR A 68 -10.97 -1.00 -6.14
CA THR A 68 -12.27 -1.19 -5.48
C THR A 68 -12.83 -2.60 -5.65
N TYR A 69 -12.57 -3.27 -6.78
CA TYR A 69 -13.01 -4.64 -6.99
C TYR A 69 -12.29 -5.60 -6.03
N HIS A 70 -10.96 -5.48 -5.92
CA HIS A 70 -10.18 -6.22 -4.95
C HIS A 70 -10.63 -5.92 -3.51
N TYR A 71 -10.84 -4.64 -3.20
CA TYR A 71 -11.29 -4.20 -1.87
C TYR A 71 -12.62 -4.85 -1.47
N ASN A 72 -13.63 -4.78 -2.35
CA ASN A 72 -14.97 -5.33 -2.11
C ASN A 72 -14.99 -6.85 -1.96
N ASN A 73 -13.97 -7.55 -2.46
CA ASN A 73 -13.83 -9.00 -2.32
C ASN A 73 -13.24 -9.42 -0.96
N HIS A 74 -12.76 -8.48 -0.15
CA HIS A 74 -12.37 -8.77 1.23
C HIS A 74 -13.59 -8.94 2.12
N LYS A 75 -13.46 -9.80 3.13
CA LYS A 75 -14.46 -9.88 4.20
C LYS A 75 -14.39 -8.64 5.08
N ASP A 76 -15.51 -8.16 5.60
CA ASP A 76 -15.58 -7.04 6.56
C ASP A 76 -14.76 -7.27 7.85
N SER A 77 -14.45 -8.54 8.13
CA SER A 77 -13.59 -8.96 9.24
C SER A 77 -12.09 -8.79 8.96
N ASP A 78 -11.65 -8.59 7.71
CA ASP A 78 -10.24 -8.33 7.38
C ASP A 78 -9.87 -6.88 7.73
N LYS A 79 -9.72 -6.61 9.04
CA LYS A 79 -9.42 -5.28 9.57
C LYS A 79 -8.10 -4.71 9.05
N LEU A 80 -7.18 -5.56 8.63
CA LEU A 80 -5.91 -5.14 8.05
C LEU A 80 -6.14 -4.49 6.68
N CYS A 81 -6.85 -5.17 5.78
CA CYS A 81 -7.14 -4.63 4.46
C CYS A 81 -8.10 -3.43 4.53
N GLN A 82 -9.09 -3.45 5.43
CA GLN A 82 -9.98 -2.30 5.64
C GLN A 82 -9.22 -1.03 6.04
N LYS A 83 -8.18 -1.15 6.88
CA LYS A 83 -7.41 0.01 7.36
C LYS A 83 -6.39 0.54 6.34
N PHE A 84 -5.70 -0.36 5.63
CA PHE A 84 -4.52 0.02 4.85
C PHE A 84 -4.70 -0.11 3.33
N CYS A 85 -5.75 -0.81 2.87
CA CYS A 85 -6.02 -1.02 1.46
C CYS A 85 -7.18 -0.19 0.92
N ASN A 86 -7.93 0.52 1.78
CA ASN A 86 -9.00 1.40 1.35
C ASN A 86 -8.42 2.61 0.58
N PRO A 87 -8.74 2.80 -0.71
CA PRO A 87 -8.27 3.93 -1.49
C PRO A 87 -8.95 5.26 -1.13
N ALA A 88 -10.04 5.23 -0.35
CA ALA A 88 -10.76 6.42 0.09
C ALA A 88 -10.97 6.38 1.61
N LEU A 89 -10.14 7.09 2.38
CA LEU A 89 -10.50 7.36 3.78
C LEU A 89 -11.67 8.36 3.77
N ASP A 90 -12.87 7.88 4.13
CA ASP A 90 -14.10 8.66 4.15
C ASP A 90 -14.10 9.77 5.23
N ASP A 91 -12.99 9.95 5.94
CA ASP A 91 -12.84 10.94 7.01
C ASP A 91 -12.32 12.31 6.53
N GLY A 92 -12.04 12.46 5.23
CA GLY A 92 -11.54 13.71 4.64
C GLY A 92 -10.15 14.12 5.12
N SER A 93 -9.43 13.25 5.83
CA SER A 93 -8.07 13.50 6.32
C SER A 93 -7.02 13.58 5.20
N GLN A 94 -7.36 13.07 4.02
CA GLN A 94 -6.47 13.01 2.88
C GLN A 94 -6.75 14.18 1.93
N PRO A 95 -5.84 15.17 1.83
CA PRO A 95 -6.09 16.42 1.09
C PRO A 95 -6.29 16.22 -0.42
N ASN A 96 -5.96 15.04 -0.93
CA ASN A 96 -6.03 14.67 -2.35
C ASN A 96 -7.27 13.82 -2.70
N LEU A 97 -8.12 13.50 -1.73
CA LEU A 97 -9.37 12.78 -1.95
C LEU A 97 -10.56 13.73 -1.91
N VAL A 98 -11.53 13.49 -2.80
CA VAL A 98 -12.77 14.26 -2.85
C VAL A 98 -13.57 13.98 -1.58
N ILE A 99 -13.82 15.01 -0.78
CA ILE A 99 -14.79 14.94 0.31
C ILE A 99 -16.17 14.81 -0.34
N VAL A 100 -16.82 13.65 -0.20
CA VAL A 100 -18.20 13.49 -0.66
C VAL A 100 -19.08 14.26 0.33
N ALA A 101 -19.73 15.32 -0.14
CA ALA A 101 -20.69 16.06 0.68
C ALA A 101 -21.84 15.13 1.09
N GLN A 102 -22.16 15.12 2.38
CA GLN A 102 -23.29 14.38 2.95
C GLN A 102 -24.64 14.99 2.57
#